data_AF-A0A314XP02-F1
#
_entry.id   AF-A0A314XP02-F1
#
_cell.length_a   1.000
_cell.length_b   1.000
_cell.length_c   1.000
_cell.angle_alpha   90.00
_cell.angle_beta   90.00
_cell.angle_gamma   90.00
#
_symmetry.space_group_name_H-M   'P 1'
#
loop_
_entity.id
_entity.type
_entity.pdbx_description
1 polymer ?
#
loop_
_entity_poly.entity_id
_entity_poly.type
_entity_poly.pdbx_seq_one_letter_code
_entity_poly.pdbx_strand_id
1 'polypeptide(L)'
;MGNQGCLAKINRLAPLNKVCILSCGISTGLGATLNVAKPKKGSSVAVFGLGAVGLAAAEGPRISGASRIIGIDRNPKRFEDGMGCGCACWSSEQGCSLHDYMTKPINVLNVRTLKGTFFGNYKPSTDLPSVVGMYMNKELEVEKFITHRVPFSEINKAFDYMVKGEGLRCIISMEE
;
A
#
# COMPACT_ATOMS: atom_id res chain seq x y z
N MET A 1 31.89 -1.26 -14.70
CA MET A 1 30.62 -2.00 -14.48
C MET A 1 29.68 -1.04 -13.77
N GLY A 2 28.69 -0.48 -14.48
CA GLY A 2 27.82 0.56 -13.93
C GLY A 2 26.81 0.02 -12.91
N ASN A 3 26.40 0.85 -11.96
CA ASN A 3 25.41 0.60 -10.90
C ASN A 3 24.00 0.25 -11.44
N GLN A 4 23.85 -0.83 -12.19
CA GLN A 4 22.56 -1.27 -12.78
C GLN A 4 21.61 -1.93 -11.77
N GLY A 5 22.03 -2.18 -10.52
CA GLY A 5 21.22 -2.88 -9.52
C GLY A 5 20.02 -2.09 -8.97
N CYS A 6 20.02 -0.76 -9.11
CA CYS A 6 19.03 0.12 -8.46
C CYS A 6 18.10 0.84 -9.46
N LEU A 7 18.15 0.51 -10.75
CA LEU A 7 17.37 1.15 -11.80
C LEU A 7 16.40 0.16 -12.44
N ALA A 8 15.15 0.60 -12.61
CA ALA A 8 14.11 -0.15 -13.32
C ALA A 8 13.72 0.60 -14.59
N LYS A 9 13.84 -0.05 -15.74
CA LYS A 9 13.40 0.52 -17.03
C LYS A 9 11.90 0.35 -17.17
N ILE A 10 11.17 1.47 -17.19
CA ILE A 10 9.70 1.48 -17.30
C ILE A 10 9.24 1.97 -18.69
N ASN A 11 7.94 1.84 -18.96
CA ASN A 11 7.32 2.35 -20.18
C ASN A 11 7.52 3.87 -20.29
N ARG A 12 8.04 4.35 -21.43
CA ARG A 12 8.28 5.78 -21.69
C ARG A 12 7.01 6.63 -21.72
N LEU A 13 5.86 6.02 -22.01
CA LEU A 13 4.57 6.69 -22.02
C LEU A 13 3.94 6.77 -20.63
N ALA A 14 4.53 6.16 -19.61
CA ALA A 14 3.99 6.18 -18.27
C ALA A 14 4.17 7.57 -17.63
N PRO A 15 3.11 8.18 -17.07
CA PRO A 15 3.18 9.49 -16.43
C PRO A 15 4.04 9.44 -15.16
N LEU A 16 5.25 10.03 -15.21
CA LEU A 16 6.23 10.01 -14.12
C LEU A 16 5.71 10.65 -12.82
N ASN A 17 4.88 11.67 -12.93
CA ASN A 17 4.20 12.35 -11.82
C ASN A 17 3.09 11.52 -11.13
N LYS A 18 2.94 10.25 -11.53
CA LYS A 18 2.05 9.27 -10.93
C LYS A 18 2.79 7.98 -10.61
N VAL A 19 3.54 7.41 -11.56
CA VAL A 19 4.21 6.10 -11.34
C VAL A 19 5.36 6.15 -10.34
N CYS A 20 5.86 7.35 -9.99
CA CYS A 20 6.88 7.50 -8.94
C CYS A 20 6.47 6.89 -7.59
N ILE A 21 5.17 6.86 -7.25
CA ILE A 21 4.71 6.31 -5.97
C ILE A 21 4.75 4.77 -5.92
N LEU A 22 4.89 4.11 -7.08
CA LEU A 22 5.01 2.65 -7.18
C LEU A 22 6.39 2.16 -6.72
N SER A 23 7.38 3.04 -6.61
CA SER A 23 8.75 2.70 -6.20
C SER A 23 8.92 2.36 -4.72
N CYS A 24 7.87 2.47 -3.90
CA CYS A 24 7.95 2.26 -2.44
C CYS A 24 6.69 1.59 -1.86
N GLY A 25 5.87 2.36 -1.14
CA GLY A 25 4.82 1.79 -0.27
C GLY A 25 3.70 1.05 -1.01
N ILE A 26 3.36 1.47 -2.23
CA ILE A 26 2.26 0.84 -2.98
C ILE A 26 2.65 -0.55 -3.47
N SER A 27 3.81 -0.69 -4.10
CA SER A 27 4.33 -2.01 -4.52
C SER A 27 4.57 -2.91 -3.31
N THR A 28 5.03 -2.35 -2.19
CA THR A 28 5.19 -3.12 -0.94
C THR A 28 3.87 -3.72 -0.47
N GLY A 29 2.81 -2.91 -0.36
CA GLY A 29 1.49 -3.39 0.07
C GLY A 29 0.90 -4.40 -0.92
N LEU A 30 0.92 -4.07 -2.21
CA LEU A 30 0.39 -4.94 -3.26
C LEU A 30 1.12 -6.30 -3.29
N GLY A 31 2.45 -6.29 -3.27
CA GLY A 31 3.27 -7.49 -3.28
C GLY A 31 3.19 -8.30 -2.00
N ALA A 32 2.96 -7.67 -0.84
CA ALA A 32 2.69 -8.37 0.42
C ALA A 32 1.52 -9.35 0.26
N THR A 33 0.47 -8.93 -0.45
CA THR A 33 -0.65 -9.82 -0.72
C THR A 33 -0.38 -10.75 -1.90
N LEU A 34 -0.02 -10.21 -3.07
CA LEU A 34 0.05 -11.00 -4.31
C LEU A 34 1.23 -11.99 -4.35
N ASN A 35 2.35 -11.65 -3.72
CA ASN A 35 3.57 -12.46 -3.78
C ASN A 35 3.79 -13.27 -2.51
N VAL A 36 3.36 -12.79 -1.34
CA VAL A 36 3.70 -13.40 -0.05
C VAL A 36 2.52 -14.11 0.61
N ALA A 37 1.43 -13.38 0.86
CA ALA A 37 0.26 -13.94 1.55
C ALA A 37 -0.55 -14.88 0.65
N LYS A 38 -0.72 -14.53 -0.63
CA LYS A 38 -1.47 -15.28 -1.65
C LYS A 38 -2.82 -15.79 -1.12
N PRO A 39 -3.71 -14.90 -0.66
CA PRO A 39 -5.00 -15.28 -0.11
C PRO A 39 -5.80 -16.07 -1.15
N LYS A 40 -6.41 -17.18 -0.72
CA LYS A 40 -7.29 -17.96 -1.60
C LYS A 40 -8.54 -17.15 -1.92
N LYS A 41 -9.11 -17.36 -3.11
CA LYS A 41 -10.42 -16.79 -3.47
C LYS A 41 -11.45 -17.14 -2.38
N GLY A 42 -12.25 -16.15 -1.98
CA GLY A 42 -13.25 -16.30 -0.91
C GLY A 42 -12.69 -16.22 0.52
N SER A 43 -11.39 -16.04 0.72
CA SER A 43 -10.81 -15.84 2.05
C SER A 43 -11.16 -14.46 2.65
N SER A 44 -11.02 -14.34 3.96
CA SER A 44 -11.12 -13.08 4.69
C SER A 44 -9.72 -12.54 5.00
N VAL A 45 -9.51 -11.25 4.78
CA VAL A 45 -8.23 -10.57 5.04
C VAL A 45 -8.48 -9.38 5.96
N ALA A 46 -7.61 -9.21 6.97
CA ALA A 46 -7.58 -8.03 7.80
C ALA A 46 -6.32 -7.21 7.51
N VAL A 47 -6.48 -5.90 7.37
CA VAL A 47 -5.40 -4.94 7.10
C VAL A 47 -5.35 -3.95 8.25
N PHE A 48 -4.20 -3.91 8.94
CA PHE A 48 -3.97 -3.03 10.06
C PHE A 48 -3.17 -1.80 9.60
N GLY A 49 -3.75 -0.61 9.78
CA GLY A 49 -3.27 0.66 9.27
C GLY A 49 -3.73 0.89 7.83
N LEU A 50 -4.55 1.92 7.63
CA LEU A 50 -5.14 2.33 6.35
C LEU A 50 -4.41 3.56 5.77
N GLY A 51 -3.08 3.56 5.87
CA GLY A 51 -2.22 4.47 5.10
C GLY A 51 -1.95 3.93 3.69
N ALA A 52 -1.08 4.59 2.93
CA ALA A 52 -0.82 4.19 1.53
C ALA A 52 -0.37 2.72 1.36
N VAL A 53 0.42 2.18 2.28
CA VAL A 53 0.86 0.77 2.24
C VAL A 53 -0.31 -0.18 2.52
N GLY A 54 -1.11 0.12 3.55
CA GLY A 54 -2.24 -0.72 3.93
C GLY A 54 -3.35 -0.72 2.90
N LEU A 55 -3.70 0.45 2.36
CA LEU A 55 -4.65 0.57 1.26
C LEU A 55 -4.17 -0.22 0.04
N ALA A 56 -2.88 -0.14 -0.32
CA ALA A 56 -2.33 -0.96 -1.39
C ALA A 56 -2.32 -2.47 -1.05
N ALA A 57 -2.14 -2.82 0.22
CA ALA A 57 -2.28 -4.19 0.68
C ALA A 57 -3.72 -4.69 0.66
N ALA A 58 -4.72 -3.81 0.74
CA ALA A 58 -6.14 -4.12 0.58
C ALA A 58 -6.57 -4.29 -0.89
N GLU A 59 -5.87 -3.62 -1.82
CA GLU A 59 -6.07 -3.83 -3.26
C GLU A 59 -5.71 -5.26 -3.70
N GLY A 60 -4.64 -5.83 -3.16
CA GLY A 60 -4.22 -7.20 -3.51
C GLY A 60 -5.29 -8.29 -3.26
N PRO A 61 -5.94 -8.35 -2.09
CA PRO A 61 -7.02 -9.29 -1.79
C PRO A 61 -8.25 -9.06 -2.66
N ARG A 62 -8.55 -7.79 -2.99
CA ARG A 62 -9.62 -7.44 -3.93
C ARG A 62 -9.36 -8.05 -5.31
N ILE A 63 -8.14 -7.89 -5.83
CA ILE A 63 -7.68 -8.49 -7.09
C ILE A 63 -7.68 -10.04 -7.00
N SER A 64 -7.33 -10.60 -5.85
CA SER A 64 -7.29 -12.05 -5.62
C SER A 64 -8.68 -12.67 -5.41
N GLY A 65 -9.75 -11.87 -5.34
CA GLY A 65 -11.12 -12.34 -5.13
C GLY A 65 -11.41 -12.78 -3.69
N ALA A 66 -10.83 -12.12 -2.69
CA ALA A 66 -11.22 -12.30 -1.29
C ALA A 66 -12.70 -11.95 -1.08
N SER A 67 -13.39 -12.68 -0.18
CA SER A 67 -14.81 -12.44 0.12
C SER A 67 -15.01 -11.23 1.04
N ARG A 68 -14.05 -10.99 1.93
CA ARG A 68 -14.13 -9.95 2.95
C ARG A 68 -12.77 -9.35 3.21
N ILE A 69 -12.71 -8.02 3.20
CA ILE A 69 -11.51 -7.24 3.52
C ILE A 69 -11.88 -6.32 4.68
N ILE A 70 -11.18 -6.47 5.81
CA ILE A 70 -11.44 -5.75 7.05
C ILE A 70 -10.32 -4.73 7.23
N GLY A 71 -10.64 -3.44 7.12
CA GLY A 71 -9.69 -2.36 7.36
C GLY A 71 -9.73 -1.91 8.82
N ILE A 72 -8.58 -1.83 9.47
CA ILE A 72 -8.48 -1.47 10.90
C ILE A 72 -7.53 -0.28 11.01
N ASP A 73 -8.03 0.86 11.48
CA ASP A 73 -7.22 2.05 11.75
C ASP A 73 -7.73 2.74 13.02
N ARG A 74 -6.85 3.51 13.67
CA ARG A 74 -7.19 4.33 14.84
C ARG A 74 -7.79 5.67 14.41
N ASN A 75 -7.44 6.16 13.22
CA ASN A 75 -7.94 7.42 12.69
C ASN A 75 -9.21 7.15 11.86
N PRO A 76 -10.39 7.56 12.32
CA PRO A 76 -11.65 7.28 11.62
C PRO A 76 -11.73 7.97 10.26
N LYS A 77 -10.99 9.06 10.04
CA LYS A 77 -10.91 9.72 8.72
C LYS A 77 -10.34 8.80 7.64
N ARG A 78 -9.59 7.76 8.01
CA ARG A 78 -9.03 6.76 7.08
C ARG A 78 -10.03 5.71 6.63
N PHE A 79 -11.24 5.68 7.21
CA PHE A 79 -12.26 4.71 6.80
C PHE A 79 -12.90 5.09 5.47
N GLU A 80 -13.02 6.38 5.17
CA GLU A 80 -13.45 6.82 3.84
C GLU A 80 -12.47 6.35 2.77
N ASP A 81 -11.16 6.53 3.01
CA ASP A 81 -10.09 6.01 2.15
C ASP A 81 -10.19 4.47 1.99
N GLY A 82 -10.41 3.74 3.10
CA GLY A 82 -10.53 2.29 3.11
C GLY A 82 -11.76 1.75 2.39
N MET A 83 -12.91 2.42 2.53
CA MET A 83 -14.13 2.07 1.79
C MET A 83 -13.94 2.25 0.28
N GLY A 84 -13.18 3.27 -0.14
CA GLY A 84 -12.80 3.48 -1.54
C GLY A 84 -12.00 2.32 -2.17
N CYS A 85 -11.32 1.52 -1.34
CA CYS A 85 -10.59 0.30 -1.71
C CYS A 85 -11.41 -1.00 -1.51
N GLY A 86 -12.70 -0.89 -1.15
CA GLY A 86 -13.58 -2.04 -0.91
C GLY A 86 -13.42 -2.70 0.45
N CYS A 87 -12.83 -2.01 1.43
CA CYS A 87 -12.73 -2.51 2.81
C CYS A 87 -14.02 -2.25 3.59
N ALA A 88 -14.48 -3.24 4.35
CA ALA A 88 -15.36 -3.02 5.48
C ALA A 88 -14.50 -2.51 6.65
N CYS A 89 -14.60 -1.22 6.98
CA CYS A 89 -13.74 -0.58 7.98
C CYS A 89 -14.27 -0.77 9.41
N TRP A 90 -13.38 -1.06 10.36
CA TRP A 90 -13.66 -1.27 11.79
C TRP A 90 -12.75 -0.37 12.64
N SER A 91 -13.29 0.23 13.70
CA SER A 91 -12.58 1.17 14.58
C SER A 91 -12.38 0.61 15.98
N SER A 92 -11.35 1.12 16.69
CA SER A 92 -11.10 0.80 18.10
C SER A 92 -12.19 1.29 19.06
N GLU A 93 -13.07 2.21 18.65
CA GLU A 93 -14.25 2.62 19.45
C GLU A 93 -15.30 1.49 19.56
N GLN A 94 -15.19 0.44 18.73
CA GLN A 94 -15.98 -0.79 18.83
C GLN A 94 -15.29 -1.89 19.67
N GLY A 95 -14.22 -1.56 20.40
CA GLY A 95 -13.62 -2.44 21.42
C GLY A 95 -12.44 -3.32 20.98
N CYS A 96 -11.81 -3.06 19.82
CA CYS A 96 -10.59 -3.78 19.40
C CYS A 96 -9.33 -2.98 19.77
N SER A 97 -8.61 -3.43 20.80
CA SER A 97 -7.32 -2.86 21.19
C SER A 97 -6.17 -3.57 20.45
N LEU A 98 -5.05 -2.88 20.21
CA LEU A 98 -3.83 -3.52 19.67
C LEU A 98 -3.35 -4.69 20.54
N HIS A 99 -3.68 -4.69 21.84
CA HIS A 99 -3.41 -5.79 22.77
C HIS A 99 -4.15 -7.10 22.39
N ASP A 100 -5.32 -7.01 21.76
CA ASP A 100 -6.08 -8.19 21.31
C ASP A 100 -5.39 -8.92 20.15
N TYR A 101 -4.47 -8.25 19.47
CA TYR A 101 -3.70 -8.79 18.34
C TYR A 101 -2.25 -9.11 18.69
N MET A 102 -1.78 -8.80 19.90
CA MET A 102 -0.47 -9.21 20.37
C MET A 102 -0.48 -10.74 20.55
N THR A 103 0.03 -11.43 19.53
CA THR A 103 0.00 -12.88 19.48
C THR A 103 0.88 -13.45 20.58
N LYS A 104 0.30 -14.21 21.51
CA LYS A 104 1.08 -15.02 22.46
C LYS A 104 1.95 -16.01 21.65
N PRO A 105 3.19 -16.33 22.08
CA PRO A 105 4.06 -17.26 21.35
C PRO A 105 3.36 -18.60 21.03
N ILE A 106 2.49 -19.07 21.93
CA ILE A 106 1.68 -20.28 21.74
C ILE A 106 0.74 -20.22 20.52
N ASN A 107 0.26 -19.04 20.12
CA ASN A 107 -0.61 -18.88 18.95
C ASN A 107 0.15 -19.03 17.63
N VAL A 108 1.46 -18.78 17.62
CA VAL A 108 2.33 -19.07 16.46
C VAL A 108 2.59 -20.57 16.37
N LEU A 109 2.74 -21.24 17.52
CA LEU A 109 2.87 -22.70 17.58
C LEU A 109 1.57 -23.42 17.17
N ASN A 110 0.41 -22.79 17.38
CA ASN A 110 -0.90 -23.32 17.02
C ASN A 110 -1.30 -22.99 15.57
N VAL A 111 -0.59 -23.57 14.59
CA VAL A 111 -0.94 -23.65 13.16
C VAL A 111 -1.03 -22.30 12.42
N ARG A 112 -0.59 -21.20 13.04
CA ARG A 112 -0.50 -19.89 12.36
C ARG A 112 0.88 -19.70 11.74
N THR A 113 0.91 -19.13 10.54
CA THR A 113 2.17 -18.84 9.84
C THR A 113 2.45 -17.34 9.87
N LEU A 114 3.60 -16.96 10.43
CA LEU A 114 4.08 -15.59 10.36
C LEU A 114 5.03 -15.45 9.15
N LYS A 115 4.72 -14.51 8.25
CA LYS A 115 5.57 -14.15 7.11
C LYS A 115 5.80 -12.65 7.09
N GLY A 116 7.03 -12.25 6.80
CA GLY A 116 7.39 -10.87 6.50
C GLY A 116 7.64 -10.66 5.01
N THR A 117 7.72 -9.39 4.59
CA THR A 117 8.11 -9.04 3.23
C THR A 117 8.97 -7.78 3.24
N PHE A 118 9.92 -7.71 2.31
CA PHE A 118 10.62 -6.49 1.96
C PHE A 118 10.24 -6.11 0.53
N PHE A 119 9.77 -4.87 0.33
CA PHE A 119 9.32 -4.38 -0.97
C PHE A 119 8.27 -5.29 -1.68
N GLY A 120 7.44 -5.98 -0.91
CA GLY A 120 6.44 -6.90 -1.46
C GLY A 120 7.04 -8.13 -2.14
N ASN A 121 8.29 -8.47 -1.83
CA ASN A 121 9.11 -9.49 -2.51
C ASN A 121 9.30 -9.24 -4.02
N TYR A 122 9.12 -8.00 -4.48
CA TYR A 122 9.49 -7.62 -5.82
C TYR A 122 11.00 -7.45 -5.95
N LYS A 123 11.55 -7.90 -7.06
CA LYS A 123 12.88 -7.51 -7.52
C LYS A 123 12.74 -6.19 -8.29
N PRO A 124 13.27 -5.06 -7.79
CA PRO A 124 12.97 -3.75 -8.36
C PRO A 124 13.27 -3.62 -9.86
N SER A 125 14.43 -4.11 -10.31
CA SER A 125 14.86 -3.97 -11.71
C SER A 125 14.03 -4.78 -12.70
N THR A 126 13.49 -5.94 -12.29
CA THR A 126 12.76 -6.87 -13.17
C THR A 126 11.25 -6.78 -13.02
N ASP A 127 10.76 -6.54 -11.81
CA ASP A 127 9.33 -6.69 -11.50
C ASP A 127 8.62 -5.34 -11.42
N LEU A 128 9.31 -4.25 -11.08
CA LEU A 128 8.67 -2.93 -11.03
C LEU A 128 8.06 -2.50 -12.39
N PRO A 129 8.66 -2.82 -13.56
CA PRO A 129 8.03 -2.54 -14.85
C PRO A 129 6.68 -3.24 -15.04
N SER A 130 6.48 -4.43 -14.46
CA SER A 130 5.18 -5.13 -14.54
C SER A 130 4.14 -4.46 -13.64
N VAL A 131 4.52 -3.96 -12.46
CA VAL A 131 3.65 -3.16 -11.59
C VAL A 131 3.24 -1.85 -12.27
N VAL A 132 4.16 -1.20 -12.99
CA VAL A 132 3.83 -0.05 -13.85
C VAL A 132 2.88 -0.46 -14.98
N GLY A 133 3.07 -1.66 -15.55
CA GLY A 133 2.15 -2.25 -16.52
C GLY A 133 0.72 -2.39 -15.98
N MET A 134 0.56 -2.89 -14.75
CA MET A 134 -0.76 -3.00 -14.09
C MET A 134 -1.46 -1.63 -13.97
N TYR A 135 -0.70 -0.57 -13.67
CA TYR A 135 -1.23 0.80 -13.69
C TYR A 135 -1.67 1.22 -15.10
N MET A 136 -0.81 1.01 -16.11
CA MET A 136 -1.13 1.37 -17.50
C MET A 136 -2.36 0.61 -18.04
N ASN A 137 -2.57 -0.62 -17.57
CA ASN A 137 -3.73 -1.44 -17.88
C ASN A 137 -5.00 -1.09 -17.08
N LYS A 138 -4.92 -0.09 -16.17
CA LYS A 138 -6.00 0.30 -15.24
C LYS A 138 -6.43 -0.79 -14.26
N GLU A 139 -5.58 -1.79 -14.03
CA GLU A 139 -5.79 -2.82 -13.00
C GLU A 139 -5.53 -2.26 -11.59
N LEU A 140 -4.65 -1.24 -11.50
CA LEU A 140 -4.31 -0.54 -10.27
C LEU A 140 -4.59 0.96 -10.42
N GLU A 141 -5.46 1.51 -9.57
CA GLU A 141 -5.81 2.93 -9.56
C GLU A 141 -4.87 3.71 -8.63
N VAL A 142 -3.72 4.16 -9.17
CA VAL A 142 -2.68 4.83 -8.38
C VAL A 142 -3.05 6.26 -7.99
N GLU A 143 -3.94 6.89 -8.74
CA GLU A 143 -4.37 8.28 -8.52
C GLU A 143 -5.04 8.48 -7.16
N LYS A 144 -5.75 7.46 -6.66
CA LYS A 144 -6.44 7.48 -5.35
C LYS A 144 -5.48 7.69 -4.19
N PHE A 145 -4.21 7.31 -4.37
CA PHE A 145 -3.18 7.44 -3.35
C PHE A 145 -2.52 8.82 -3.34
N ILE A 146 -2.72 9.63 -4.39
CA ILE A 146 -2.10 10.95 -4.54
C ILE A 146 -3.06 12.01 -4.01
N THR A 147 -2.78 12.54 -2.83
CA THR A 147 -3.66 13.51 -2.15
C THR A 147 -3.15 14.94 -2.30
N HIS A 148 -1.83 15.13 -2.38
CA HIS A 148 -1.22 16.45 -2.44
C HIS A 148 -0.18 16.51 -3.56
N ARG A 149 -0.02 17.70 -4.14
CA ARG A 149 1.07 18.04 -5.06
C ARG A 149 1.66 19.35 -4.61
N VAL A 150 2.98 19.40 -4.43
CA VAL A 150 3.68 20.64 -4.07
C VAL A 150 4.90 20.81 -4.97
N PRO A 151 5.29 22.05 -5.31
CA PRO A 151 6.56 22.31 -5.95
C PRO A 151 7.71 22.06 -4.96
N PHE A 152 8.90 21.76 -5.47
CA PHE A 152 10.09 21.52 -4.66
C PHE A 152 10.44 22.71 -3.74
N SER A 153 10.18 23.93 -4.19
CA SER A 153 10.34 25.17 -3.40
C SER A 153 9.56 25.16 -2.09
N GLU A 154 8.44 24.42 -2.03
CA GLU A 154 7.56 24.32 -0.88
C GLU A 154 7.62 22.95 -0.18
N ILE A 155 8.73 22.23 -0.30
CA ILE A 155 8.88 20.87 0.26
C ILE A 155 8.54 20.78 1.76
N ASN A 156 8.79 21.85 2.54
CA ASN A 156 8.45 21.88 3.96
C ASN A 156 6.94 21.75 4.22
N LYS A 157 6.07 22.26 3.33
CA LYS A 157 4.62 22.05 3.43
C LYS A 157 4.26 20.57 3.31
N ALA A 158 5.02 19.79 2.53
CA ALA A 158 4.81 18.33 2.44
C ALA A 158 5.09 17.63 3.77
N PHE A 159 6.10 18.09 4.52
CA PHE A 159 6.37 17.59 5.86
C PHE A 159 5.26 17.97 6.84
N ASP A 160 4.69 19.17 6.74
CA ASP A 160 3.56 19.59 7.57
C ASP A 160 2.33 18.70 7.33
N TYR A 161 2.00 18.39 6.07
CA TYR A 161 0.91 17.45 5.74
C TYR A 161 1.18 16.06 6.34
N MET A 162 2.42 15.58 6.29
CA MET A 162 2.80 14.29 6.87
C MET A 162 2.64 14.27 8.39
N VAL A 163 3.09 15.32 9.11
CA VAL A 163 2.99 15.41 10.57
C VAL A 163 1.53 15.53 11.03
N LYS A 164 0.72 16.30 10.31
CA LYS A 164 -0.72 16.41 10.56
C LYS A 164 -1.48 15.11 10.25
N GLY A 165 -0.85 14.18 9.55
CA GLY A 165 -1.50 12.96 9.06
C GLY A 165 -2.57 13.26 8.01
N GLU A 166 -2.39 14.34 7.24
CA GLU A 166 -3.28 14.79 6.17
C GLU A 166 -2.78 14.23 4.83
N GLY A 167 -3.61 13.39 4.19
CA GLY A 167 -3.29 12.79 2.90
C GLY A 167 -2.55 11.44 2.96
N LEU A 168 -2.24 10.86 1.81
CA LEU A 168 -1.63 9.52 1.65
C LEU A 168 -0.24 9.61 1.01
N ARG A 169 -0.14 10.28 -0.14
CA ARG A 169 1.12 10.61 -0.82
C ARG A 169 1.07 12.04 -1.31
N CYS A 170 2.20 12.71 -1.13
CA CYS A 170 2.47 14.03 -1.69
C CYS A 170 3.46 13.87 -2.85
N ILE A 171 3.13 14.39 -4.02
CA ILE A 171 4.06 14.44 -5.16
C ILE A 171 4.82 15.76 -5.11
N ILE A 172 6.14 15.66 -5.18
CA ILE A 172 7.01 16.82 -5.31
C ILE A 172 7.27 17.04 -6.81
N SER A 173 6.85 18.20 -7.32
CA SER A 173 7.22 18.65 -8.67
C SER A 173 8.60 19.27 -8.64
N MET A 174 9.48 18.84 -9.55
CA MET A 174 10.82 19.43 -9.73
C MET A 174 10.81 20.62 -10.71
N GLU A 175 9.73 20.79 -11.47
CA GLU A 175 9.49 21.95 -12.32
C GLU A 175 8.96 23.09 -11.43
N GLU A 176 9.54 24.29 -11.59
CA GLU A 176 9.14 25.52 -10.89
C GLU A 176 7.70 25.93 -11.22
#